data_AF-A0A2N5U421-F1
#
_entry.id   AF-A0A2N5U421-F1
#
_cell.length_a   1.000
_cell.length_b   1.000
_cell.length_c   1.000
_cell.angle_alpha   90.00
_cell.angle_beta   90.00
_cell.angle_gamma   90.00
#
_symmetry.space_group_name_H-M   'P 1'
#
loop_
_entity.id
_entity.type
_entity.pdbx_description
1 polymer ?
#
loop_
_entity_poly.entity_id
_entity_poly.type
_entity_poly.pdbx_seq_one_letter_code
_entity_poly.pdbx_strand_id
1 'polypeptide(L)'
;MLVRPWIRLIRRFADVVVHRQLEAVLSNSCDIQFTIDPDSISKCAQFCNVKKHVARLAEEQSQHLFLCVFIADLTAKYGPVIQSANVIGVWDKGFDVAVPDFGIEKRVHVDQMPIDYHNQQWSIN
;
A
#
# COMPACT_ATOMS: atom_id res chain seq x y z
N MET A 1 8.10 -5.51 23.43
CA MET A 1 7.56 -4.49 22.50
C MET A 1 8.04 -3.11 22.94
N LEU A 2 9.33 -2.80 22.72
CA LEU A 2 9.92 -1.48 22.95
C LEU A 2 10.76 -1.16 21.71
N VAL A 3 10.08 -0.71 20.65
CA VAL A 3 10.78 -0.19 19.47
C VAL A 3 11.41 1.12 19.90
N ARG A 4 12.73 1.09 20.12
CA ARG A 4 13.49 2.25 20.60
C ARG A 4 13.23 3.45 19.66
N PRO A 5 12.74 4.60 20.16
CA PRO A 5 12.36 5.76 19.34
C PRO A 5 13.51 6.31 18.49
N TRP A 6 14.76 6.04 18.90
CA TRP A 6 15.99 6.45 18.23
C TRP A 6 16.19 5.87 16.82
N ILE A 7 15.55 4.74 16.46
CA ILE A 7 15.71 4.16 15.11
C ILE A 7 14.85 4.89 14.06
N ARG A 8 13.79 5.58 14.47
CA ARG A 8 12.89 6.27 13.54
C ARG A 8 13.49 7.56 12.98
N LEU A 9 14.41 8.15 13.75
CA LEU A 9 15.11 9.40 13.50
C LEU A 9 15.98 9.43 12.25
N ILE A 10 16.35 8.26 11.72
CA ILE A 10 17.21 8.15 10.53
C ILE A 10 16.36 8.13 9.24
N ARG A 11 15.04 7.88 9.33
CA ARG A 11 14.21 7.56 8.14
C ARG A 11 13.33 8.71 7.63
N ARG A 12 13.30 9.88 8.28
CA ARG A 12 12.46 11.01 7.86
C ARG A 12 13.26 12.32 7.86
N PHE A 13 13.13 13.08 6.77
CA PHE A 13 13.77 14.38 6.59
C PHE A 13 13.40 15.38 7.69
N ALA A 14 12.15 15.37 8.15
CA ALA A 14 11.69 16.22 9.25
C ALA A 14 12.49 15.98 10.55
N ASP A 15 12.73 14.70 10.89
CA ASP A 15 13.45 14.35 12.11
C ASP A 15 14.93 14.77 12.03
N VAL A 16 15.54 14.68 10.83
CA VAL A 16 16.90 15.18 10.56
C VAL A 16 17.00 16.70 10.70
N VAL A 17 16.02 17.45 10.19
CA VAL A 17 16.00 18.91 10.30
C VAL A 17 15.86 19.36 11.76
N VAL A 18 14.94 18.74 12.52
CA VAL A 18 14.75 19.04 13.95
C VAL A 18 16.01 18.72 14.76
N HIS A 19 16.73 17.64 14.43
CA HIS A 19 17.99 17.33 15.10
C HIS A 19 19.06 18.39 14.88
N ARG A 20 19.22 18.85 13.64
CA ARG A 20 20.20 19.90 13.32
C ARG A 20 19.81 21.24 13.96
N GLN A 21 18.52 21.53 14.05
CA GLN A 21 18.00 22.73 14.74
C GLN A 21 18.25 22.65 16.26
N LEU A 22 17.98 21.49 16.88
CA LEU A 22 18.21 21.28 18.31
C LEU A 22 19.71 21.35 18.66
N GLU A 23 20.56 20.77 17.82
CA GLU A 23 22.02 20.84 17.97
C GLU A 23 22.52 22.29 17.94
N ALA A 24 22.03 23.11 17.00
CA ALA A 24 22.38 24.53 16.89
C ALA A 24 21.95 25.35 18.12
N VAL A 25 20.81 25.04 18.73
CA VAL A 25 20.35 25.69 19.97
C VAL A 25 21.20 25.26 21.17
N LEU A 26 21.58 23.99 21.25
CA LEU A 26 22.36 23.44 22.37
C LEU A 26 23.84 23.84 22.32
N SER A 27 24.41 24.00 21.13
CA SER A 27 25.83 24.31 20.97
C SER A 27 26.19 25.76 21.29
N ASN A 28 25.20 26.63 21.58
CA ASN A 28 25.35 28.06 21.92
C ASN A 28 26.30 28.82 20.97
N SER A 29 26.52 28.28 19.76
CA SER A 29 27.45 28.80 18.78
C SER A 29 26.64 29.74 17.91
N CYS A 30 26.75 31.03 18.21
CA CYS A 30 26.10 32.12 17.48
C CYS A 30 26.44 32.15 15.96
N ASP A 31 27.33 31.27 15.50
CA ASP A 31 27.82 31.17 14.12
C ASP A 31 27.09 30.16 13.24
N ILE A 32 26.29 29.24 13.81
CA ILE A 32 25.42 28.38 12.99
C ILE A 32 24.11 29.13 12.79
N GLN A 33 24.16 30.21 12.02
CA GLN A 33 22.95 30.69 11.37
C GLN A 33 22.43 29.54 10.53
N PHE A 34 21.31 28.95 10.94
CA PHE A 34 20.54 28.03 10.13
C PHE A 34 19.87 28.84 9.00
N THR A 35 20.65 29.58 8.21
CA THR A 35 20.28 30.27 6.98
C THR A 35 20.15 29.24 5.87
N ILE A 36 19.40 28.19 6.14
CA ILE A 36 18.90 27.35 5.07
C ILE A 36 17.68 28.09 4.52
N ASP A 37 17.78 28.49 3.26
CA ASP A 37 16.70 29.11 2.51
C ASP A 37 15.39 28.31 2.69
N PRO A 38 14.31 28.94 3.19
CA PRO A 38 13.05 28.24 3.47
C PRO A 38 12.48 27.55 2.23
N ASP A 39 12.72 28.10 1.03
CA ASP A 39 12.28 27.50 -0.22
C ASP A 39 13.04 26.20 -0.52
N SER A 40 14.34 26.15 -0.23
CA SER A 40 15.14 24.93 -0.36
C SER A 40 14.68 23.80 0.58
N ILE A 41 14.30 24.13 1.83
CA ILE A 41 13.75 23.15 2.79
C ILE A 41 12.40 22.65 2.33
N SER A 42 11.53 23.56 1.88
CA SER A 42 10.20 23.22 1.39
C SER A 42 10.27 22.26 0.19
N LYS A 43 11.14 22.55 -0.79
CA LYS A 43 11.40 21.66 -1.94
C LYS A 43 11.94 20.30 -1.50
N CYS A 44 12.88 20.27 -0.56
CA CYS A 44 13.45 19.01 -0.07
C CYS A 44 12.39 18.18 0.70
N ALA A 45 11.57 18.82 1.52
CA ALA A 45 10.49 18.17 2.25
C ALA A 45 9.45 17.55 1.32
N GLN A 46 9.04 18.29 0.28
CA GLN A 46 8.13 17.76 -0.76
C GLN A 46 8.75 16.56 -1.48
N PHE A 47 10.02 16.66 -1.88
CA PHE A 47 10.73 15.57 -2.54
C PHE A 47 10.82 14.30 -1.66
N CYS A 48 11.09 14.45 -0.37
CA CYS A 48 11.09 13.34 0.58
C CYS A 48 9.70 12.73 0.78
N ASN A 49 8.64 13.54 0.79
CA ASN A 49 7.26 13.04 0.85
C ASN A 49 6.90 12.22 -0.39
N VAL A 50 7.27 12.72 -1.58
CA VAL A 50 7.07 12.00 -2.84
C VAL A 50 7.85 10.67 -2.82
N LYS A 51 9.14 10.69 -2.45
CA LYS A 51 9.95 9.46 -2.36
C LYS A 51 9.37 8.45 -1.39
N LYS A 52 8.85 8.89 -0.24
CA LYS A 52 8.19 8.00 0.72
C LYS A 52 6.94 7.37 0.12
N HIS A 53 6.14 8.13 -0.60
CA HIS A 53 4.96 7.62 -1.29
C HIS A 53 5.34 6.60 -2.36
N VAL A 54 6.32 6.93 -3.20
CA VAL A 54 6.82 6.02 -4.25
C VAL A 54 7.40 4.74 -3.65
N ALA A 55 8.15 4.83 -2.54
CA ALA A 55 8.69 3.66 -1.86
C ALA A 55 7.58 2.75 -1.33
N ARG A 56 6.51 3.33 -0.77
CA ARG A 56 5.35 2.57 -0.31
C ARG A 56 4.62 1.89 -1.48
N LEU A 57 4.40 2.61 -2.59
CA LEU A 57 3.79 2.02 -3.78
C LEU A 57 4.64 0.87 -4.32
N ALA A 58 5.96 1.02 -4.38
CA ALA A 58 6.86 -0.04 -4.83
C ALA A 58 6.83 -1.26 -3.90
N GLU A 59 6.72 -1.04 -2.59
CA GLU A 59 6.55 -2.10 -1.59
C GLU A 59 5.23 -2.86 -1.81
N GLU A 60 4.11 -2.15 -1.98
CA GLU A 60 2.79 -2.74 -2.26
C GLU A 60 2.80 -3.54 -3.58
N GLN A 61 3.45 -3.02 -4.63
CA GLN A 61 3.61 -3.74 -5.91
C GLN A 61 4.50 -4.98 -5.78
N SER A 62 5.58 -4.89 -5.00
CA SER A 62 6.46 -6.03 -4.73
C SER A 62 5.71 -7.14 -3.99
N GLN A 63 4.95 -6.77 -2.95
CA GLN A 63 4.11 -7.72 -2.20
C GLN A 63 3.10 -8.42 -3.12
N HIS A 64 2.43 -7.67 -4.01
CA HIS A 64 1.51 -8.25 -4.98
C HIS A 64 2.20 -9.24 -5.93
N LEU A 65 3.40 -8.91 -6.42
CA LEU A 65 4.17 -9.82 -7.29
C LEU A 65 4.56 -11.12 -6.57
N PHE A 66 5.05 -11.01 -5.32
CA PHE A 66 5.37 -12.20 -4.51
C PHE A 66 4.15 -13.07 -4.23
N LEU A 67 2.98 -12.46 -4.01
CA LEU A 67 1.73 -13.20 -3.86
C LEU A 67 1.36 -13.98 -5.14
N CYS A 68 1.48 -13.36 -6.32
CA CYS A 68 1.22 -14.06 -7.59
C CYS A 68 2.13 -15.28 -7.77
N VAL A 69 3.42 -15.14 -7.44
CA VAL A 69 4.39 -16.25 -7.48
C VAL A 69 4.01 -17.34 -6.48
N PHE A 70 3.61 -16.96 -5.27
CA PHE A 70 3.17 -17.90 -4.24
C PHE A 70 1.94 -18.71 -4.67
N ILE A 71 0.92 -18.04 -5.23
CA ILE A 71 -0.28 -18.72 -5.74
C ILE A 71 0.09 -19.67 -6.89
N ALA A 72 1.00 -19.28 -7.78
CA ALA A 72 1.47 -20.13 -8.87
C ALA A 72 2.18 -21.40 -8.35
N ASP A 73 3.06 -21.27 -7.36
CA ASP A 73 3.76 -22.43 -6.75
C ASP A 73 2.77 -23.37 -6.02
N LEU A 74 1.81 -22.81 -5.29
CA LEU A 74 0.73 -23.59 -4.68
C LEU A 74 -0.10 -24.34 -5.73
N THR A 75 -0.43 -23.66 -6.82
CA THR A 75 -1.24 -24.24 -7.90
C THR A 75 -0.49 -25.39 -8.60
N ALA A 76 0.83 -25.26 -8.78
CA ALA A 76 1.65 -26.30 -9.37
C ALA A 76 1.76 -27.56 -8.49
N LYS A 77 1.73 -27.42 -7.16
CA LYS A 77 1.89 -28.54 -6.21
C LYS A 77 0.59 -29.22 -5.83
N TYR A 78 -0.48 -28.45 -5.63
CA TYR A 78 -1.73 -28.92 -5.03
C TYR A 78 -2.95 -28.78 -5.95
N GLY A 79 -2.78 -28.23 -7.15
CA GLY A 79 -3.89 -27.92 -8.05
C GLY A 79 -4.57 -26.59 -7.72
N PRO A 80 -5.76 -26.32 -8.28
CA PRO A 80 -6.43 -25.02 -8.14
C PRO A 80 -6.64 -24.61 -6.68
N VAL A 81 -6.18 -23.41 -6.31
CA VAL A 81 -6.34 -22.87 -4.95
C VAL A 81 -7.76 -22.32 -4.78
N ILE A 82 -8.57 -23.00 -3.96
CA ILE A 82 -9.93 -22.60 -3.63
C ILE A 82 -9.92 -21.96 -2.24
N GLN A 83 -10.39 -20.71 -2.14
CA GLN A 83 -10.52 -20.01 -0.86
C GLN A 83 -11.87 -19.32 -0.72
N SER A 84 -12.29 -19.14 0.53
CA SER A 84 -13.51 -18.39 0.85
C SER A 84 -13.27 -16.90 0.64
N ALA A 85 -14.25 -16.21 0.08
CA ALA A 85 -14.09 -14.82 -0.30
C ALA A 85 -15.40 -14.04 -0.10
N ASN A 86 -15.27 -12.78 0.34
CA ASN A 86 -16.41 -11.92 0.68
C ASN A 86 -16.66 -10.92 -0.44
N VAL A 87 -17.91 -10.78 -0.86
CA VAL A 87 -18.32 -9.75 -1.83
C VAL A 87 -18.34 -8.39 -1.14
N ILE A 88 -17.59 -7.43 -1.66
CA ILE A 88 -17.51 -6.05 -1.14
C ILE A 88 -18.48 -5.13 -1.90
N GLY A 89 -18.58 -5.31 -3.22
CA GLY A 89 -19.38 -4.43 -4.08
C GLY A 89 -19.93 -5.16 -5.28
N VAL A 90 -21.17 -4.83 -5.65
CA VAL A 90 -21.85 -5.41 -6.82
C VAL A 90 -22.02 -4.32 -7.89
N TRP A 91 -21.73 -4.68 -9.13
CA TRP A 91 -21.84 -3.83 -10.31
C TRP A 91 -22.69 -4.54 -11.37
N ASP A 92 -23.11 -3.80 -12.39
CA ASP A 92 -24.01 -4.30 -13.45
C ASP A 92 -23.42 -5.47 -14.26
N LYS A 93 -22.09 -5.53 -14.39
CA LYS A 93 -21.37 -6.56 -15.17
C LYS A 93 -20.28 -7.28 -14.39
N GLY A 94 -20.27 -7.16 -13.07
CA GLY A 94 -19.21 -7.72 -12.23
C GLY A 94 -19.42 -7.46 -10.76
N PHE A 95 -18.63 -8.11 -9.91
CA PHE A 95 -18.63 -7.85 -8.48
C PHE A 95 -17.20 -7.92 -7.95
N ASP A 96 -16.92 -7.10 -6.96
CA ASP A 96 -15.62 -7.03 -6.30
C ASP A 96 -15.63 -7.96 -5.09
N VAL A 97 -14.63 -8.82 -5.02
CA VAL A 97 -14.48 -9.84 -3.97
C VAL A 97 -13.17 -9.63 -3.23
N ALA A 98 -13.21 -9.65 -1.90
CA ALA A 98 -12.03 -9.73 -1.04
C ALA A 98 -11.77 -11.17 -0.58
N VAL A 99 -10.53 -11.62 -0.72
CA VAL A 99 -10.06 -12.88 -0.12
C VAL A 99 -9.22 -12.53 1.12
N PRO A 100 -9.77 -12.64 2.34
CA PRO A 100 -9.09 -12.19 3.56
C PRO A 100 -7.78 -12.95 3.82
N ASP A 101 -7.71 -14.23 3.47
CA ASP A 101 -6.52 -15.07 3.68
C ASP A 101 -5.29 -14.59 2.88
N PHE A 102 -5.53 -13.93 1.74
CA PHE A 102 -4.47 -13.37 0.89
C PHE A 102 -4.41 -11.84 0.95
N GLY A 103 -5.36 -11.19 1.62
CA GLY A 103 -5.45 -9.73 1.71
C GLY A 103 -5.62 -9.05 0.35
N ILE A 104 -6.25 -9.72 -0.62
CA ILE A 104 -6.45 -9.18 -1.98
C ILE A 104 -7.91 -8.89 -2.27
N GLU A 105 -8.11 -7.90 -3.14
CA GLU A 105 -9.39 -7.56 -3.73
C GLU A 105 -9.31 -7.78 -5.24
N LYS A 106 -10.29 -8.49 -5.80
CA LYS A 106 -10.35 -8.74 -7.25
C LYS A 106 -11.76 -8.61 -7.77
N ARG A 107 -11.88 -7.95 -8.92
CA ARG A 107 -13.12 -7.86 -9.69
C ARG A 107 -13.33 -9.13 -10.50
N VAL A 108 -14.46 -9.80 -10.25
CA VAL A 108 -14.95 -10.90 -11.08
C VAL A 108 -15.93 -10.32 -12.09
N HIS A 109 -15.67 -10.53 -13.37
CA HIS A 109 -16.59 -10.14 -14.44
C HIS A 109 -17.54 -11.30 -14.72
N VAL A 110 -18.83 -10.99 -14.81
CA VAL A 110 -19.89 -11.99 -15.00
C VAL A 110 -19.72 -12.72 -16.34
N ASP A 111 -19.17 -12.05 -17.36
CA ASP A 111 -18.86 -12.61 -18.68
C ASP A 111 -17.87 -13.79 -18.65
N GLN A 112 -17.03 -13.87 -17.62
CA GLN A 112 -16.03 -14.94 -17.45
C GLN A 112 -16.51 -16.08 -16.56
N MET A 113 -17.71 -15.97 -15.98
CA MET A 113 -18.31 -17.05 -15.21
C MET A 113 -19.09 -17.99 -16.14
N PRO A 114 -18.99 -19.31 -15.96
CA PRO A 114 -19.87 -20.25 -16.64
C PRO A 114 -21.26 -20.15 -15.97
N ILE A 115 -22.03 -19.15 -16.38
CA ILE A 115 -23.42 -18.96 -15.95
C ILE A 115 -24.35 -19.53 -17.02
N ASP A 116 -25.01 -20.64 -16.67
CA ASP A 116 -26.18 -21.09 -17.41
C ASP A 116 -27.31 -20.09 -17.13
N TYR A 117 -27.66 -19.27 -18.14
CA TYR A 117 -28.84 -18.41 -18.08
C TYR A 117 -30.10 -19.28 -18.02
N HIS A 118 -30.50 -19.70 -16.82
CA HIS A 118 -31.85 -20.21 -16.61
C HIS A 118 -32.79 -19.01 -16.46
N ASN A 119 -33.20 -18.46 -17.61
CA ASN A 119 -34.29 -17.49 -17.68
C ASN A 119 -35.56 -18.17 -17.17
N GLN A 120 -35.81 -18.12 -15.86
CA GLN A 120 -37.13 -18.40 -15.32
C GLN A 120 -38.05 -17.28 -15.76
N GLN A 121 -38.70 -17.50 -16.90
CA GLN A 121 -39.88 -16.77 -17.32
C GLN A 121 -40.97 -17.12 -16.31
N TRP A 122 -41.13 -16.29 -15.29
CA TRP A 122 -42.30 -16.35 -14.41
C TRP A 122 -43.50 -15.90 -15.24
N SER A 123 -44.08 -16.84 -16.01
CA SER A 123 -45.43 -16.68 -16.54
C SER A 123 -46.37 -16.59 -15.34
N ILE A 124 -46.80 -15.37 -15.03
CA ILE A 124 -47.92 -15.12 -14.13
C ILE A 124 -49.16 -15.54 -14.92
N ASN A 125 -49.71 -16.71 -14.59
CA ASN A 125 -51.11 -17.04 -14.86
C ASN A 125 -51.98 -16.42 -13.76
#